data_AF-A0A543AJ16-F1
#
_entry.id   AF-A0A543AJ16-F1
#
_cell.length_a   1.000
_cell.length_b   1.000
_cell.length_c   1.000
_cell.angle_alpha   90.00
_cell.angle_beta   90.00
_cell.angle_gamma   90.00
#
_symmetry.space_group_name_H-M   'P 1'
#
loop_
_entity.id
_entity.type
_entity.pdbx_description
1 polymer ?
#
loop_
_entity_poly.entity_id
_entity_poly.type
_entity_poly.pdbx_seq_one_letter_code
_entity_poly.pdbx_strand_id
1 'polypeptide(L)'
;MTTTVPVEQSDYAHPEKLVSTQWVAEHKDHPNVVVLESNEDTLLYSTGHIPGAVKIDWHTELNDPVTRDFIGPEAFANMAASKGISPDTTVIFYGDKSNWWAAYALWVFTLYGHEDVRLMNGGRDKWIAEGREITRDVPEVTQGTYPVVERNDNTERANKAQVLESIGELPLIDVRSNPEYTGETTHMAGYPQEGTLRGGHIPTAESVPWATAANEDGTFKSRGELHELYAENANLGKTDKVIVYCRIGERSAHTWFVLRYLLGYESVRNYDGSWTEWGNSVGLPIVVGPQPGQAPS
;
A
#
# COMPACT_ATOMS: atom_id res chain seq x y z
N MET A 1 -22.72 -8.05 15.10
CA MET A 1 -21.54 -8.18 15.97
C MET A 1 -20.61 -9.16 15.28
N THR A 2 -19.82 -8.68 14.34
CA THR A 2 -18.76 -9.45 13.68
C THR A 2 -17.63 -9.56 14.70
N THR A 3 -17.48 -10.74 15.32
CA THR A 3 -16.31 -11.06 16.14
C THR A 3 -15.08 -11.02 15.25
N THR A 4 -14.31 -9.95 15.31
CA THR A 4 -13.00 -9.85 14.66
C THR A 4 -12.08 -10.87 15.32
N VAL A 5 -11.73 -11.91 14.57
CA VAL A 5 -10.73 -12.91 15.00
C VAL A 5 -9.39 -12.18 15.19
N PRO A 6 -8.66 -12.40 16.31
CA PRO A 6 -7.32 -11.86 16.47
C PRO A 6 -6.47 -12.20 15.25
N VAL A 7 -5.64 -11.26 14.80
CA VAL A 7 -4.81 -11.45 13.59
C VAL A 7 -3.96 -12.72 13.67
N GLU A 8 -3.44 -13.03 14.85
CA GLU A 8 -2.65 -14.23 15.15
C GLU A 8 -3.44 -15.55 15.02
N GLN A 9 -4.76 -15.48 14.90
CA GLN A 9 -5.68 -16.60 14.71
C GLN A 9 -6.42 -16.53 13.36
N SER A 10 -6.04 -15.59 12.50
CA SER A 10 -6.62 -15.46 11.17
C SER A 10 -6.08 -16.53 10.21
N ASP A 11 -6.90 -16.91 9.23
CA ASP A 11 -6.51 -17.87 8.20
C ASP A 11 -5.66 -17.24 7.08
N TYR A 12 -5.12 -16.02 7.24
CA TYR A 12 -4.29 -15.34 6.22
C TYR A 12 -3.06 -16.18 5.83
N ALA A 13 -2.52 -15.95 4.63
CA ALA A 13 -1.38 -16.73 4.12
C ALA A 13 -0.10 -16.45 4.92
N HIS A 14 0.09 -15.18 5.25
CA HIS A 14 1.22 -14.64 5.99
C HIS A 14 0.72 -13.83 7.19
N PRO A 15 0.17 -14.49 8.23
CA PRO A 15 -0.37 -13.79 9.41
C PRO A 15 0.71 -12.98 10.13
N GLU A 16 2.00 -13.34 9.99
CA GLU A 16 3.14 -12.60 10.53
C GLU A 16 3.31 -11.18 9.98
N LYS A 17 2.71 -10.87 8.82
CA LYS A 17 2.79 -9.54 8.19
C LYS A 17 1.76 -8.54 8.73
N LEU A 18 0.95 -8.96 9.68
CA LEU A 18 -0.12 -8.15 10.25
C LEU A 18 -0.11 -8.28 11.77
N VAL A 19 -0.34 -7.19 12.50
CA VAL A 19 -0.45 -7.19 13.97
C VAL A 19 -1.73 -6.50 14.42
N SER A 20 -2.25 -6.87 15.59
CA SER A 20 -3.43 -6.19 16.16
C SER A 20 -3.02 -4.87 16.85
N THR A 21 -3.99 -3.98 17.07
CA THR A 21 -3.81 -2.81 17.94
C THR A 21 -3.40 -3.20 19.36
N GLN A 22 -3.85 -4.36 19.85
CA GLN A 22 -3.45 -4.89 21.14
C GLN A 22 -1.97 -5.28 21.17
N TRP A 23 -1.50 -5.99 20.14
CA TRP A 23 -0.08 -6.36 20.01
C TRP A 23 0.81 -5.12 20.02
N VAL A 24 0.43 -4.07 19.27
CA VAL A 24 1.18 -2.81 19.25
C VAL A 24 1.19 -2.16 20.64
N ALA A 25 0.06 -2.12 21.34
CA ALA A 25 0.01 -1.57 22.70
C ALA A 25 0.93 -2.30 23.68
N GLU A 26 1.13 -3.60 23.52
CA GLU A 26 1.99 -4.44 24.37
C GLU A 26 3.47 -4.39 23.99
N HIS A 27 3.81 -4.12 22.73
CA HIS A 27 5.16 -4.26 22.19
C HIS A 27 5.81 -2.97 21.68
N LYS A 28 5.08 -1.86 21.59
CA LYS A 28 5.60 -0.57 21.06
C LYS A 28 6.85 -0.04 21.79
N ASP A 29 7.06 -0.45 23.05
CA ASP A 29 8.20 -0.03 23.87
C ASP A 29 9.36 -1.05 23.85
N HIS A 30 9.23 -2.14 23.07
CA HIS A 30 10.29 -3.12 22.91
C HIS A 30 11.46 -2.51 22.12
N PRO A 31 12.72 -2.68 22.54
CA PRO A 31 13.87 -1.98 21.95
C PRO A 31 14.14 -2.32 20.48
N ASN A 32 13.58 -3.44 19.99
CA ASN A 32 13.69 -3.88 18.59
C ASN A 32 12.42 -3.62 17.76
N VAL A 33 11.47 -2.84 18.26
CA VAL A 33 10.22 -2.51 17.55
C VAL A 33 10.21 -1.01 17.27
N VAL A 34 10.00 -0.64 16.01
CA VAL A 34 9.76 0.76 15.61
C VAL A 34 8.37 0.85 15.00
N VAL A 35 7.54 1.74 15.56
CA VAL A 35 6.19 2.02 15.05
C VAL A 35 6.26 3.27 14.19
N LEU A 36 5.91 3.16 12.91
CA LEU A 36 5.90 4.25 11.94
C LEU A 36 4.48 4.66 11.56
N GLU A 37 4.19 5.96 11.67
CA GLU A 37 2.93 6.53 11.18
C GLU A 37 3.12 7.15 9.79
N SER A 38 2.34 6.69 8.82
CA SER A 38 2.31 7.23 7.46
C SER A 38 0.88 7.52 7.02
N ASN A 39 0.58 8.79 6.73
CA ASN A 39 -0.77 9.29 6.47
C ASN A 39 -0.86 10.00 5.12
N GLU A 40 -2.09 10.16 4.63
CA GLU A 40 -2.38 11.09 3.54
C GLU A 40 -2.15 12.53 4.00
N ASP A 41 -2.79 12.92 5.10
CA ASP A 41 -2.55 14.20 5.74
C ASP A 41 -1.31 14.12 6.62
N THR A 42 -0.20 14.65 6.12
CA THR A 42 1.09 14.60 6.80
C THR A 42 1.12 15.45 8.08
N LEU A 43 0.13 16.33 8.30
CA LEU A 43 -0.02 17.11 9.54
C LEU A 43 -0.76 16.33 10.64
N LEU A 44 -1.40 15.21 10.30
CA LEU A 44 -2.23 14.44 11.22
C LEU A 44 -1.44 13.89 12.40
N TYR A 45 -0.19 13.45 12.18
CA TYR A 45 0.70 12.95 13.24
C TYR A 45 0.88 13.98 14.37
N SER A 46 1.04 15.26 14.04
CA SER A 46 1.25 16.33 15.02
C SER A 46 0.00 16.63 15.85
N THR A 47 -1.18 16.19 15.43
CA THR A 47 -2.42 16.34 16.20
C THR A 47 -2.53 15.35 17.36
N GLY A 48 -1.82 14.23 17.25
CA GLY A 48 -1.69 13.16 18.22
C GLY A 48 -1.33 11.84 17.51
N HIS A 49 -0.56 10.96 18.13
CA HIS A 49 -0.09 9.69 17.56
C HIS A 49 0.11 8.64 18.66
N ILE A 50 0.34 7.37 18.29
CA ILE A 50 0.66 6.30 19.26
C ILE A 50 1.92 6.69 20.04
N PRO A 51 1.94 6.61 21.39
CA PRO A 51 3.14 6.92 22.16
C PRO A 51 4.36 6.13 21.68
N GLY A 52 5.46 6.83 21.39
CA GLY A 52 6.69 6.23 20.85
C GLY A 52 6.72 6.08 19.32
N ALA A 53 5.61 6.30 18.61
CA ALA A 53 5.60 6.20 17.15
C ALA A 53 6.34 7.37 16.49
N VAL A 54 7.03 7.08 15.40
CA VAL A 54 7.78 8.04 14.60
C VAL A 54 7.05 8.31 13.29
N LYS A 55 6.97 9.58 12.87
CA LYS A 55 6.38 9.93 11.57
C LYS A 55 7.28 9.43 10.42
N ILE A 56 6.67 8.89 9.37
CA ILE A 56 7.30 8.75 8.04
C ILE A 56 6.45 9.43 6.96
N ASP A 57 6.98 10.51 6.40
CA ASP A 57 6.33 11.30 5.35
C ASP A 57 6.56 10.67 3.98
N TRP A 58 5.50 10.14 3.37
CA TRP A 58 5.59 9.47 2.09
C TRP A 58 6.15 10.39 1.00
N HIS A 59 5.85 11.69 1.05
CA HIS A 59 6.23 12.63 0.00
C HIS A 59 7.64 13.15 0.21
N THR A 60 8.02 13.54 1.42
CA THR A 60 9.33 14.17 1.65
C THR A 60 10.44 13.21 2.05
N GLU A 61 10.11 12.01 2.53
CA GLU A 61 11.10 11.05 3.06
C GLU A 61 11.22 9.77 2.23
N LEU A 62 10.25 9.44 1.36
CA LEU A 62 10.31 8.23 0.53
C LEU A 62 10.46 8.52 -0.98
N ASN A 63 10.23 9.75 -1.43
CA ASN A 63 10.35 10.14 -2.84
C ASN A 63 11.58 11.03 -3.08
N ASP A 64 12.16 10.92 -4.27
CA ASP A 64 13.18 11.86 -4.75
C ASP A 64 12.53 13.25 -4.96
N PRO A 65 13.19 14.35 -4.54
CA PRO A 65 12.60 15.68 -4.58
C PRO A 65 12.51 16.28 -5.99
N VAL A 66 13.12 15.65 -7.01
CA VAL A 66 13.19 16.19 -8.38
C VAL A 66 12.59 15.21 -9.38
N THR A 67 13.00 13.95 -9.30
CA THR A 67 12.56 12.87 -10.17
C THR A 67 11.34 12.20 -9.57
N ARG A 68 10.35 11.85 -10.39
CA ARG A 68 9.23 11.01 -9.94
C ARG A 68 9.70 9.57 -9.77
N ASP A 69 10.43 9.30 -8.70
CA ASP A 69 10.90 7.99 -8.29
C ASP A 69 11.16 7.98 -6.76
N PHE A 70 11.41 6.80 -6.20
CA PHE A 70 11.80 6.65 -4.80
C PHE A 70 13.24 7.09 -4.58
N ILE A 71 13.58 7.45 -3.34
CA ILE A 71 14.92 7.86 -2.93
C ILE A 71 16.02 6.83 -3.27
N GLY A 72 17.28 7.26 -3.38
CA GLY A 72 18.39 6.33 -3.63
C GLY A 72 18.76 5.46 -2.41
N PRO A 73 19.57 4.39 -2.60
CA PRO A 73 20.09 3.52 -1.54
C PRO A 73 20.66 4.24 -0.31
N GLU A 74 21.53 5.24 -0.51
CA GLU A 74 22.15 6.00 0.59
C GLU A 74 21.13 6.83 1.36
N ALA A 75 20.19 7.45 0.65
CA ALA A 75 19.13 8.23 1.27
C ALA A 75 18.19 7.34 2.08
N PHE A 76 17.87 6.14 1.59
CA PHE A 76 17.04 5.18 2.34
C PHE A 76 17.75 4.72 3.62
N ALA A 77 19.03 4.34 3.53
CA ALA A 77 19.81 3.93 4.70
C ALA A 77 19.89 5.03 5.77
N ASN A 78 20.16 6.28 5.36
CA ASN A 78 20.19 7.43 6.26
C ASN A 78 18.82 7.72 6.88
N MET A 79 17.75 7.67 6.08
CA MET A 79 16.37 7.86 6.55
C MET A 79 16.02 6.77 7.58
N ALA A 80 16.19 5.49 7.25
CA ALA A 80 15.89 4.38 8.15
C ALA A 80 16.67 4.49 9.47
N ALA A 81 17.99 4.72 9.40
CA ALA A 81 18.83 4.91 10.58
C ALA A 81 18.35 6.09 11.45
N SER A 82 17.96 7.22 10.85
CA SER A 82 17.43 8.38 11.58
C SER A 82 16.12 8.12 12.33
N LYS A 83 15.37 7.09 11.91
CA LYS A 83 14.12 6.61 12.54
C LYS A 83 14.38 5.51 13.58
N GLY A 84 15.64 5.21 13.88
CA GLY A 84 16.02 4.18 14.85
C GLY A 84 16.00 2.76 14.29
N ILE A 85 15.94 2.61 12.96
CA ILE A 85 15.79 1.31 12.30
C ILE A 85 17.17 0.74 11.96
N SER A 86 17.36 -0.53 12.30
CA SER A 86 18.47 -1.39 11.89
C SER A 86 17.92 -2.62 11.14
N PRO A 87 18.74 -3.41 10.41
CA PRO A 87 18.24 -4.52 9.59
C PRO A 87 17.37 -5.55 10.30
N ASP A 88 17.56 -5.74 11.60
CA ASP A 88 16.85 -6.69 12.46
C ASP A 88 15.64 -6.10 13.19
N THR A 89 15.39 -4.79 13.03
CA THR A 89 14.24 -4.10 13.64
C THR A 89 12.93 -4.60 13.06
N THR A 90 11.95 -4.90 13.92
CA THR A 90 10.57 -5.11 13.49
C THR A 90 9.90 -3.75 13.27
N VAL A 91 9.52 -3.45 12.03
CA VAL A 91 8.90 -2.16 11.66
C VAL A 91 7.39 -2.33 11.47
N ILE A 92 6.62 -1.64 12.29
CA ILE A 92 5.16 -1.68 12.26
C ILE A 92 4.63 -0.38 11.66
N PHE A 93 3.92 -0.49 10.53
CA PHE A 93 3.31 0.65 9.85
C PHE A 93 1.84 0.79 10.24
N TYR A 94 1.40 2.03 10.43
CA TYR A 94 -0.02 2.38 10.56
C TYR A 94 -0.30 3.78 10.01
N GLY A 95 -1.56 4.05 9.70
CA GLY A 95 -1.97 5.35 9.17
C GLY A 95 -3.48 5.54 9.12
N ASP A 96 -3.88 6.69 8.59
CA ASP A 96 -5.27 7.02 8.30
C ASP A 96 -5.84 6.22 7.12
N LYS A 97 -7.17 6.33 6.91
CA LYS A 97 -7.88 5.85 5.71
C LYS A 97 -7.63 4.36 5.45
N SER A 98 -7.78 3.53 6.48
CA SER A 98 -7.55 2.07 6.38
C SER A 98 -6.15 1.73 5.87
N ASN A 99 -5.12 2.43 6.36
CA ASN A 99 -3.70 2.13 6.15
C ASN A 99 -3.16 2.28 4.71
N TRP A 100 -3.82 2.97 3.78
CA TRP A 100 -3.32 2.99 2.40
C TRP A 100 -1.89 3.56 2.23
N TRP A 101 -1.53 4.66 2.90
CA TRP A 101 -0.16 5.21 2.92
C TRP A 101 0.80 4.40 3.79
N ALA A 102 0.30 3.75 4.84
CA ALA A 102 1.08 2.80 5.64
C ALA A 102 1.49 1.58 4.81
N ALA A 103 0.57 1.04 3.99
CA ALA A 103 0.84 -0.05 3.06
C ALA A 103 1.81 0.38 1.95
N TYR A 104 1.69 1.62 1.45
CA TYR A 104 2.66 2.20 0.53
C TYR A 104 4.07 2.31 1.14
N ALA A 105 4.20 2.85 2.35
CA ALA A 105 5.48 2.95 3.04
C ALA A 105 6.10 1.56 3.28
N LEU A 106 5.29 0.58 3.70
CA LEU A 106 5.72 -0.81 3.82
C LEU A 106 6.21 -1.40 2.50
N TRP A 107 5.47 -1.17 1.41
CA TRP A 107 5.85 -1.64 0.08
C TRP A 107 7.19 -1.03 -0.36
N VAL A 108 7.42 0.26 -0.10
CA VAL A 108 8.72 0.91 -0.38
C VAL A 108 9.85 0.24 0.43
N PHE A 109 9.66 -0.03 1.72
CA PHE A 109 10.65 -0.76 2.54
C PHE A 109 10.98 -2.16 1.98
N THR A 110 9.98 -2.81 1.38
CA THR A 110 10.16 -4.12 0.74
C THR A 110 11.08 -4.02 -0.49
N LEU A 111 11.07 -2.91 -1.24
CA LEU A 111 11.99 -2.67 -2.35
C LEU A 111 13.46 -2.58 -1.91
N TYR A 112 13.72 -2.19 -0.66
CA TYR A 112 15.07 -2.17 -0.07
C TYR A 112 15.35 -3.42 0.80
N GLY A 113 14.49 -4.43 0.72
CA GLY A 113 14.72 -5.73 1.35
C GLY A 113 14.65 -5.73 2.88
N HIS A 114 13.94 -4.78 3.51
CA HIS A 114 13.70 -4.85 4.95
C HIS A 114 12.78 -6.04 5.27
N GLU A 115 13.26 -7.00 6.08
CA GLU A 115 12.60 -8.31 6.21
C GLU A 115 11.32 -8.26 7.04
N ASP A 116 11.39 -7.70 8.26
CA ASP A 116 10.29 -7.73 9.23
C ASP A 116 9.47 -6.42 9.22
N VAL A 117 8.73 -6.24 8.12
CA VAL A 117 7.71 -5.20 7.99
C VAL A 117 6.31 -5.75 8.22
N ARG A 118 5.47 -5.02 8.97
CA ARG A 118 4.08 -5.41 9.27
C ARG A 118 3.13 -4.23 9.25
N LEU A 119 1.84 -4.47 9.01
CA LEU A 119 0.79 -3.45 9.21
C LEU A 119 0.03 -3.68 10.52
N MET A 120 -0.28 -2.59 11.23
CA MET A 120 -1.25 -2.63 12.33
C MET A 120 -2.67 -2.67 11.76
N ASN A 121 -3.36 -3.80 11.90
CA ASN A 121 -4.69 -4.02 11.34
C ASN A 121 -5.71 -3.01 11.90
N GLY A 122 -6.40 -2.27 11.03
CA GLY A 122 -7.31 -1.19 11.41
C GLY A 122 -6.68 0.20 11.48
N GLY A 123 -5.35 0.29 11.54
CA GLY A 123 -4.62 1.54 11.47
C GLY A 123 -4.98 2.53 12.57
N ARG A 124 -4.79 3.82 12.27
CA ARG A 124 -5.04 4.93 13.19
C ARG A 124 -6.50 4.99 13.64
N ASP A 125 -7.42 4.78 12.71
CA ASP A 125 -8.86 4.92 12.96
C ASP A 125 -9.35 3.91 14.01
N LYS A 126 -8.93 2.65 13.90
CA LYS A 126 -9.26 1.61 14.89
C LYS A 126 -8.62 1.88 16.25
N TRP A 127 -7.35 2.31 16.28
CA TRP A 127 -6.66 2.65 17.53
C TRP A 127 -7.43 3.71 18.33
N ILE A 128 -7.87 4.78 17.66
CA ILE A 128 -8.66 5.86 18.26
C ILE A 128 -10.06 5.36 18.67
N ALA A 129 -10.72 4.58 17.81
CA ALA A 129 -12.05 4.04 18.10
C ALA A 129 -12.08 3.11 19.33
N GLU A 130 -10.97 2.42 19.60
CA GLU A 130 -10.78 1.59 20.79
C GLU A 130 -10.45 2.40 22.05
N GLY A 131 -10.37 3.73 21.96
CA GLY A 131 -10.09 4.62 23.09
C GLY A 131 -8.65 4.49 23.62
N ARG A 132 -7.72 4.01 22.78
CA ARG A 132 -6.32 3.85 23.16
C ARG A 132 -5.60 5.19 23.24
N GLU A 133 -4.52 5.21 24.01
CA GLU A 133 -3.74 6.41 24.27
C GLU A 133 -3.16 7.01 22.99
N ILE A 134 -3.25 8.32 22.87
CA ILE A 134 -2.53 9.11 21.88
C ILE A 134 -1.78 10.23 22.59
N THR A 135 -0.60 10.57 22.11
CA THR A 135 0.21 11.68 22.62
C THR A 135 0.60 12.64 21.51
N ARG A 136 1.04 13.83 21.87
CA ARG A 136 1.71 14.78 20.96
C ARG A 136 3.21 14.85 21.20
N ASP A 137 3.72 14.11 22.19
CA ASP A 137 5.12 14.07 22.54
C ASP A 137 5.90 13.35 21.43
N VAL A 138 6.77 14.09 20.74
CA VAL A 138 7.64 13.52 19.72
C VAL A 138 8.72 12.68 20.42
N PRO A 139 8.88 11.39 20.09
CA PRO A 139 9.85 10.54 20.76
C PRO A 139 11.28 10.98 20.46
N GLU A 140 12.17 10.85 21.45
CA GLU A 140 13.61 10.91 21.22
C GLU A 140 14.06 9.60 20.58
N VAL A 141 14.47 9.66 19.31
CA VAL A 141 14.90 8.48 18.54
C VAL A 141 16.41 8.30 18.70
N THR A 142 16.81 7.14 19.22
CA THR A 142 18.22 6.72 19.14
C THR A 142 18.50 6.27 17.71
N GLN A 143 19.49 6.88 17.05
CA GLN A 143 19.83 6.55 15.67
C GLN A 143 20.22 5.07 15.54
N GLY A 144 19.61 4.38 14.59
CA GLY A 144 19.93 3.00 14.24
C GLY A 144 21.19 2.90 13.37
N THR A 145 21.50 1.68 12.93
CA THR A 145 22.55 1.42 11.94
C THR A 145 21.94 0.67 10.77
N TYR A 146 21.81 1.32 9.61
CA TYR A 146 21.26 0.70 8.41
C TYR A 146 22.31 0.65 7.29
N PRO A 147 22.57 -0.51 6.68
CA PRO A 147 23.51 -0.63 5.57
C PRO A 147 22.96 0.00 4.29
N VAL A 148 23.83 0.53 3.44
CA VAL A 148 23.44 0.92 2.08
C VAL A 148 23.15 -0.36 1.29
N VAL A 149 21.90 -0.53 0.88
CA VAL A 149 21.40 -1.69 0.13
C VAL A 149 20.84 -1.24 -1.21
N GLU A 150 21.17 -1.98 -2.26
CA GLU A 150 20.62 -1.71 -3.59
C GLU A 150 19.11 -1.95 -3.61
N ARG A 151 18.37 -1.00 -4.19
CA ARG A 151 16.92 -1.12 -4.38
C ARG A 151 16.64 -2.20 -5.44
N ASN A 152 15.72 -3.11 -5.15
CA ASN A 152 15.31 -4.16 -6.09
C ASN A 152 13.88 -3.93 -6.59
N ASP A 153 13.77 -3.37 -7.79
CA ASP A 153 12.47 -3.10 -8.43
C ASP A 153 11.92 -4.31 -9.22
N ASN A 154 12.63 -5.42 -9.31
CA ASN A 154 12.27 -6.51 -10.23
C ASN A 154 11.18 -7.45 -9.70
N THR A 155 10.93 -7.45 -8.39
CA THR A 155 10.04 -8.42 -7.74
C THR A 155 8.66 -7.84 -7.44
N GLU A 156 8.61 -6.67 -6.79
CA GLU A 156 7.37 -6.08 -6.26
C GLU A 156 6.90 -4.83 -7.02
N ARG A 157 7.68 -4.34 -7.99
CA ARG A 157 7.38 -3.14 -8.79
C ARG A 157 7.21 -3.50 -10.27
N ALA A 158 6.26 -2.86 -10.94
CA ALA A 158 6.12 -2.91 -12.39
C ALA A 158 6.33 -1.51 -12.97
N ASN A 159 7.07 -1.41 -14.08
CA ASN A 159 7.16 -0.17 -14.85
C ASN A 159 6.18 -0.16 -16.03
N LYS A 160 5.97 1.01 -16.65
CA LYS A 160 5.07 1.20 -17.78
C LYS A 160 5.27 0.20 -18.94
N ALA A 161 6.52 -0.10 -19.31
CA ALA A 161 6.81 -1.01 -20.41
C ALA A 161 6.37 -2.44 -20.08
N GLN A 162 6.66 -2.90 -18.86
CA GLN A 162 6.20 -4.21 -18.38
C GLN A 162 4.68 -4.29 -18.31
N VAL A 163 3.99 -3.21 -17.93
CA VAL A 163 2.52 -3.16 -17.92
C VAL A 163 1.97 -3.25 -19.35
N LEU A 164 2.54 -2.51 -20.30
CA LEU A 164 2.14 -2.57 -21.70
C LEU A 164 2.29 -3.98 -22.30
N GLU A 165 3.40 -4.65 -22.01
CA GLU A 165 3.65 -6.04 -22.43
C GLU A 165 2.73 -7.05 -21.73
N SER A 166 2.14 -6.70 -20.59
CA SER A 166 1.28 -7.59 -19.80
C SER A 166 -0.20 -7.55 -20.22
N ILE A 167 -0.61 -6.61 -21.08
CA ILE A 167 -2.01 -6.48 -21.51
C ILE A 167 -2.46 -7.75 -22.24
N GLY A 168 -3.47 -8.44 -21.71
CA GLY A 168 -3.95 -9.73 -22.24
C GLY A 168 -3.14 -10.96 -21.83
N GLU A 169 -1.96 -10.78 -21.25
CA GLU A 169 -1.06 -11.86 -20.83
C GLU A 169 -1.12 -12.11 -19.31
N LEU A 170 -1.24 -11.04 -18.52
CA LEU A 170 -1.38 -11.11 -17.06
C LEU A 170 -2.63 -10.34 -16.62
N PRO A 171 -3.27 -10.76 -15.52
CA PRO A 171 -4.30 -9.95 -14.90
C PRO A 171 -3.78 -8.58 -14.45
N LEU A 172 -4.54 -7.55 -14.80
CA LEU A 172 -4.36 -6.18 -14.35
C LEU A 172 -5.55 -5.81 -13.47
N ILE A 173 -5.28 -5.28 -12.27
CA ILE A 173 -6.34 -4.85 -11.35
C ILE A 173 -6.27 -3.34 -11.18
N ASP A 174 -7.33 -2.65 -11.61
CA ASP A 174 -7.56 -1.25 -11.33
C ASP A 174 -8.32 -1.10 -10.01
N VAL A 175 -7.68 -0.48 -9.03
CA VAL A 175 -8.25 -0.35 -7.69
C VAL A 175 -8.89 1.02 -7.42
N ARG A 176 -9.03 1.84 -8.46
CA ARG A 176 -9.72 3.15 -8.38
C ARG A 176 -11.24 2.98 -8.26
N SER A 177 -11.93 4.09 -8.07
CA SER A 177 -13.41 4.09 -8.03
C SER A 177 -14.01 3.77 -9.40
N ASN A 178 -15.25 3.26 -9.43
CA ASN A 178 -15.94 2.95 -10.69
C ASN A 178 -16.02 4.16 -11.65
N PRO A 179 -16.29 5.40 -11.19
CA PRO A 179 -16.26 6.56 -12.08
C PRO A 179 -14.87 6.85 -12.69
N GLU A 180 -13.78 6.58 -11.95
CA GLU A 180 -12.42 6.72 -12.46
C GLU A 180 -12.10 5.62 -13.49
N TYR A 181 -12.48 4.38 -13.21
CA TYR A 181 -12.30 3.22 -14.09
C TYR A 181 -13.05 3.40 -15.42
N THR A 182 -14.33 3.76 -15.35
CA THR A 182 -15.16 3.97 -16.54
C THR A 182 -14.75 5.19 -17.37
N GLY A 183 -13.96 6.11 -16.79
CA GLY A 183 -13.55 7.35 -17.43
C GLY A 183 -14.58 8.48 -17.34
N GLU A 184 -15.63 8.32 -16.53
CA GLU A 184 -16.59 9.39 -16.21
C GLU A 184 -15.93 10.54 -15.44
N THR A 185 -14.92 10.23 -14.63
CA THR A 185 -14.04 11.21 -13.99
C THR A 185 -12.58 10.80 -14.14
N THR A 186 -11.68 11.76 -14.01
CA THR A 186 -10.23 11.56 -14.04
C THR A 186 -9.59 11.58 -12.65
N HIS A 187 -10.39 11.80 -11.60
CA HIS A 187 -9.98 11.85 -10.20
C HIS A 187 -11.15 11.51 -9.26
N MET A 188 -10.82 11.14 -8.02
CA MET A 188 -11.82 10.85 -6.98
C MET A 188 -12.58 12.12 -6.57
N ALA A 189 -13.87 11.99 -6.29
CA ALA A 189 -14.69 13.09 -5.78
C ALA A 189 -14.10 13.65 -4.47
N GLY A 190 -13.92 14.97 -4.39
CA GLY A 190 -13.37 15.65 -3.21
C GLY A 190 -11.85 15.77 -3.15
N TYR A 191 -11.12 15.27 -4.16
CA TYR A 191 -9.66 15.34 -4.24
C TYR A 191 -9.17 16.29 -5.35
N PRO A 192 -7.97 16.91 -5.25
CA PRO A 192 -7.42 17.74 -6.31
C PRO A 192 -7.21 16.95 -7.62
N GLN A 193 -7.36 17.62 -8.77
CA GLN A 193 -7.06 17.02 -10.07
C GLN A 193 -5.54 16.94 -10.29
N GLU A 194 -4.95 15.76 -10.13
CA GLU A 194 -3.54 15.40 -10.42
C GLU A 194 -3.25 15.33 -11.94
N GLY A 195 -3.89 16.18 -12.73
CA GLY A 195 -3.41 16.52 -14.07
C GLY A 195 -3.44 15.39 -15.11
N THR A 196 -4.38 14.44 -15.04
CA THR A 196 -4.57 13.41 -16.08
C THR A 196 -5.37 13.95 -17.27
N LEU A 197 -4.84 13.76 -18.48
CA LEU A 197 -5.42 14.25 -19.74
C LEU A 197 -6.48 13.32 -20.33
N ARG A 198 -6.54 12.05 -19.93
CA ARG A 198 -7.49 11.04 -20.41
C ARG A 198 -8.10 10.24 -19.25
N GLY A 199 -9.41 10.01 -19.33
CA GLY A 199 -10.14 9.07 -18.47
C GLY A 199 -10.26 7.69 -19.11
N GLY A 200 -10.59 6.68 -18.32
CA GLY A 200 -10.69 5.28 -18.71
C GLY A 200 -9.80 4.40 -17.85
N HIS A 201 -9.49 3.20 -18.33
CA HIS A 201 -8.62 2.22 -17.70
C HIS A 201 -7.69 1.55 -18.73
N ILE A 202 -6.67 0.83 -18.24
CA ILE A 202 -5.77 0.03 -19.08
C ILE A 202 -6.58 -1.15 -19.66
N PRO A 203 -6.51 -1.45 -20.97
CA PRO A 203 -7.24 -2.56 -21.54
C PRO A 203 -6.98 -3.87 -20.79
N THR A 204 -8.00 -4.74 -20.74
CA THR A 204 -8.03 -6.01 -20.00
C THR A 204 -8.04 -5.89 -18.48
N ALA A 205 -7.95 -4.67 -17.91
CA ALA A 205 -7.98 -4.49 -16.47
C ALA A 205 -9.38 -4.72 -15.88
N GLU A 206 -9.44 -5.51 -14.82
CA GLU A 206 -10.64 -5.70 -13.99
C GLU A 206 -10.70 -4.61 -12.90
N SER A 207 -11.91 -4.19 -12.55
CA SER A 207 -12.12 -3.18 -11.51
C SER A 207 -12.40 -3.82 -10.15
N VAL A 208 -11.51 -3.58 -9.18
CA VAL A 208 -11.69 -3.99 -7.78
C VAL A 208 -11.33 -2.81 -6.88
N PRO A 209 -12.28 -1.91 -6.57
CA PRO A 209 -12.00 -0.73 -5.75
C PRO A 209 -11.38 -1.11 -4.40
N TRP A 210 -10.22 -0.53 -4.06
CA TRP A 210 -9.38 -0.96 -2.93
C TRP A 210 -10.15 -1.08 -1.58
N ALA A 211 -11.10 -0.17 -1.34
CA ALA A 211 -11.87 -0.09 -0.10
C ALA A 211 -12.77 -1.31 0.12
N THR A 212 -13.08 -2.07 -0.93
CA THR A 212 -13.85 -3.32 -0.82
C THR A 212 -13.10 -4.42 -0.07
N ALA A 213 -11.79 -4.32 0.08
CA ALA A 213 -10.96 -5.25 0.86
C ALA A 213 -10.84 -4.89 2.35
N ALA A 214 -11.42 -3.76 2.79
CA ALA A 214 -11.44 -3.32 4.17
C ALA A 214 -12.85 -3.41 4.78
N ASN A 215 -12.91 -3.55 6.09
CA ASN A 215 -14.12 -3.43 6.91
C ASN A 215 -14.35 -1.96 7.30
N GLU A 216 -15.54 -1.66 7.83
CA GLU A 216 -15.90 -0.30 8.28
C GLU A 216 -14.99 0.23 9.39
N ASP A 217 -14.39 -0.64 10.20
CA ASP A 217 -13.42 -0.29 11.25
C ASP A 217 -11.97 -0.18 10.74
N GLY A 218 -11.77 -0.23 9.42
CA GLY A 218 -10.48 -0.15 8.75
C GLY A 218 -9.65 -1.43 8.77
N THR A 219 -10.14 -2.52 9.40
CA THR A 219 -9.44 -3.81 9.35
C THR A 219 -9.57 -4.47 7.98
N PHE A 220 -8.63 -5.32 7.60
CA PHE A 220 -8.78 -6.16 6.41
C PHE A 220 -9.95 -7.16 6.59
N LYS A 221 -10.64 -7.45 5.50
CA LYS A 221 -11.65 -8.53 5.43
C LYS A 221 -11.05 -9.90 5.67
N SER A 222 -11.88 -10.86 6.08
CA SER A 222 -11.44 -12.24 6.27
C SER A 222 -10.86 -12.83 4.97
N ARG A 223 -9.96 -13.82 5.10
CA ARG A 223 -9.38 -14.49 3.93
C ARG A 223 -10.45 -15.02 2.95
N GLY A 224 -11.55 -15.56 3.46
CA GLY A 224 -12.65 -16.06 2.63
C GLY A 224 -13.30 -14.97 1.78
N GLU A 225 -13.65 -13.83 2.39
CA GLU A 225 -14.22 -12.68 1.68
C GLU A 225 -13.21 -12.10 0.66
N LEU A 226 -11.93 -12.04 1.01
CA LEU A 226 -10.88 -11.60 0.10
C LEU A 226 -10.71 -12.57 -1.08
N HIS A 227 -10.78 -13.88 -0.83
CA HIS A 227 -10.71 -14.89 -1.89
C HIS A 227 -11.87 -14.73 -2.87
N GLU A 228 -13.11 -14.57 -2.38
CA GLU A 228 -14.28 -14.32 -3.22
C GLU A 228 -14.11 -13.03 -4.05
N LEU A 229 -13.64 -11.94 -3.43
CA LEU A 229 -13.43 -10.65 -4.09
C LEU A 229 -12.41 -10.74 -5.25
N TYR A 230 -11.28 -11.42 -5.04
CA TYR A 230 -10.17 -11.41 -5.99
C TYR A 230 -10.16 -12.65 -6.91
N ALA A 231 -10.22 -13.85 -6.35
CA ALA A 231 -10.09 -15.08 -7.13
C ALA A 231 -11.34 -15.36 -7.98
N GLU A 232 -12.52 -15.08 -7.44
CA GLU A 232 -13.79 -15.38 -8.10
C GLU A 232 -14.30 -14.17 -8.90
N ASN A 233 -14.50 -13.02 -8.26
CA ASN A 233 -15.12 -11.87 -8.91
C ASN A 233 -14.20 -11.15 -9.90
N ALA A 234 -12.89 -11.12 -9.66
CA ALA A 234 -11.89 -10.53 -10.55
C ALA A 234 -11.13 -11.58 -11.39
N ASN A 235 -11.60 -12.83 -11.38
CA ASN A 235 -11.06 -13.94 -12.18
C ASN A 235 -9.53 -14.15 -12.01
N LEU A 236 -8.97 -13.83 -10.84
CA LEU A 236 -7.55 -14.03 -10.54
C LEU A 236 -7.21 -15.49 -10.19
N GLY A 237 -8.20 -16.35 -9.92
CA GLY A 237 -8.00 -17.68 -9.34
C GLY A 237 -7.22 -18.72 -10.18
N LYS A 238 -6.68 -18.34 -11.35
CA LYS A 238 -5.89 -19.22 -12.23
C LYS A 238 -4.40 -18.86 -12.30
N THR A 239 -3.98 -17.78 -11.65
CA THR A 239 -2.58 -17.31 -11.70
C THR A 239 -2.21 -16.56 -10.43
N ASP A 240 -0.99 -16.76 -9.97
CA ASP A 240 -0.41 -16.02 -8.83
C ASP A 240 0.41 -14.80 -9.29
N LYS A 241 0.37 -14.50 -10.60
CA LYS A 241 1.02 -13.33 -11.22
C LYS A 241 -0.02 -12.26 -11.52
N VAL A 242 0.14 -11.07 -10.95
CA VAL A 242 -0.82 -9.97 -11.08
C VAL A 242 -0.11 -8.63 -10.99
N ILE A 243 -0.62 -7.64 -11.74
CA ILE A 243 -0.20 -6.24 -11.60
C ILE A 243 -1.38 -5.44 -11.08
N VAL A 244 -1.15 -4.66 -10.01
CA VAL A 244 -2.14 -3.75 -9.43
C VAL A 244 -1.74 -2.31 -9.73
N TYR A 245 -2.71 -1.44 -9.97
CA TYR A 245 -2.48 -0.02 -10.18
C TYR A 245 -3.64 0.83 -9.69
N CYS A 246 -3.36 2.11 -9.45
CA CYS A 246 -4.38 3.09 -9.11
C CYS A 246 -4.09 4.41 -9.83
N ARG A 247 -3.86 5.49 -9.09
CA ARG A 247 -3.53 6.81 -9.63
C ARG A 247 -2.08 7.21 -9.40
N ILE A 248 -1.53 7.01 -8.20
CA ILE A 248 -0.11 7.27 -7.88
C ILE A 248 0.57 6.15 -7.07
N GLY A 249 -0.01 4.95 -7.02
CA GLY A 249 0.59 3.76 -6.40
C GLY A 249 0.18 3.47 -4.95
N GLU A 250 -0.49 4.42 -4.29
CA GLU A 250 -0.85 4.42 -2.87
C GLU A 250 -1.97 3.41 -2.54
N ARG A 251 -3.09 3.49 -3.26
CA ARG A 251 -4.22 2.56 -3.09
C ARG A 251 -3.89 1.17 -3.61
N SER A 252 -3.07 1.09 -4.64
CA SER A 252 -2.63 -0.19 -5.20
C SER A 252 -1.61 -0.88 -4.30
N ALA A 253 -0.83 -0.15 -3.47
CA ALA A 253 0.01 -0.78 -2.44
C ALA A 253 -0.83 -1.50 -1.37
N HIS A 254 -1.99 -0.95 -0.98
CA HIS A 254 -2.93 -1.65 -0.08
C HIS A 254 -3.42 -2.96 -0.70
N THR A 255 -3.81 -2.94 -1.98
CA THR A 255 -4.26 -4.16 -2.68
C THR A 255 -3.11 -5.14 -2.95
N TRP A 256 -1.91 -4.63 -3.22
CA TRP A 256 -0.70 -5.44 -3.31
C TRP A 256 -0.46 -6.21 -2.02
N PHE A 257 -0.56 -5.56 -0.86
CA PHE A 257 -0.41 -6.20 0.44
C PHE A 257 -1.44 -7.32 0.66
N VAL A 258 -2.70 -7.05 0.30
CA VAL A 258 -3.78 -8.04 0.38
C VAL A 258 -3.48 -9.28 -0.47
N LEU A 259 -3.15 -9.10 -1.74
CA LEU A 259 -2.86 -10.22 -2.66
C LEU A 259 -1.60 -10.97 -2.23
N ARG A 260 -0.51 -10.24 -1.95
CA ARG A 260 0.81 -10.80 -1.64
C ARG A 260 0.84 -11.55 -0.31
N TYR A 261 0.29 -10.97 0.75
CA TYR A 261 0.45 -11.49 2.11
C TYR A 261 -0.82 -12.11 2.68
N LEU A 262 -1.99 -11.53 2.45
CA LEU A 262 -3.22 -12.07 3.04
C LEU A 262 -3.75 -13.28 2.25
N LEU A 263 -3.68 -13.22 0.92
CA LEU A 263 -4.07 -14.30 0.02
C LEU A 263 -2.91 -15.22 -0.39
N GLY A 264 -1.68 -14.70 -0.40
CA GLY A 264 -0.46 -15.50 -0.62
C GLY A 264 -0.08 -15.66 -2.09
N TYR A 265 -0.47 -14.71 -2.96
CA TYR A 265 -0.04 -14.69 -4.35
C TYR A 265 1.48 -14.52 -4.41
N GLU A 266 2.16 -15.33 -5.22
CA GLU A 266 3.62 -15.38 -5.27
C GLU A 266 4.25 -14.17 -5.97
N SER A 267 3.58 -13.59 -6.98
CA SER A 267 4.14 -12.54 -7.83
C SER A 267 3.13 -11.42 -8.07
N VAL A 268 3.07 -10.50 -7.12
CA VAL A 268 2.23 -9.31 -7.21
C VAL A 268 3.12 -8.10 -7.42
N ARG A 269 2.91 -7.34 -8.49
CA ARG A 269 3.68 -6.11 -8.75
C ARG A 269 2.79 -4.88 -8.66
N ASN A 270 3.24 -3.86 -7.95
CA ASN A 270 2.59 -2.56 -7.92
C ASN A 270 3.14 -1.69 -9.06
N TYR A 271 2.25 -1.21 -9.94
CA TYR A 271 2.58 -0.21 -10.94
C TYR A 271 2.35 1.20 -10.34
N ASP A 272 3.39 1.77 -9.72
CA ASP A 272 3.35 3.06 -9.02
C ASP A 272 3.18 4.26 -9.97
N GLY A 273 3.67 4.15 -11.20
CA GLY A 273 3.41 5.14 -12.25
C GLY A 273 1.90 5.38 -12.45
N SER A 274 1.13 4.30 -12.41
CA SER A 274 -0.33 4.29 -12.31
C SER A 274 -1.04 5.19 -13.34
N TRP A 275 -2.29 5.60 -13.09
CA TRP A 275 -3.06 6.37 -14.06
C TRP A 275 -2.49 7.77 -14.37
N THR A 276 -1.75 8.38 -13.43
CA THR A 276 -1.10 9.68 -13.69
C THR A 276 0.00 9.59 -14.75
N GLU A 277 0.71 8.47 -14.84
CA GLU A 277 1.63 8.21 -15.95
C GLU A 277 0.89 7.73 -17.20
N TRP A 278 0.02 6.72 -17.06
CA TRP A 278 -0.64 6.08 -18.20
C TRP A 278 -1.56 7.04 -18.95
N GLY A 279 -2.45 7.73 -18.24
CA GLY A 279 -3.44 8.66 -18.79
C GLY A 279 -2.84 9.95 -19.37
N ASN A 280 -1.54 10.17 -19.20
CA ASN A 280 -0.77 11.28 -19.78
C ASN A 280 0.24 10.85 -20.84
N SER A 281 0.46 9.53 -21.01
CA SER A 281 1.42 9.01 -21.98
C SER A 281 0.82 9.03 -23.40
N VAL A 282 1.60 9.52 -24.36
CA VAL A 282 1.19 9.56 -25.78
C VAL A 282 1.16 8.15 -26.36
N GLY A 283 0.05 7.77 -26.99
CA GLY A 283 -0.06 6.55 -27.79
C GLY A 283 -0.29 5.26 -27.01
N LEU A 284 -0.49 5.31 -25.68
CA LEU A 284 -0.87 4.13 -24.92
C LEU A 284 -2.35 3.78 -25.12
N PRO A 285 -2.71 2.48 -25.11
CA PRO A 285 -4.09 2.05 -25.27
C PRO A 285 -4.91 2.35 -24.00
N ILE A 286 -6.16 2.77 -24.20
CA ILE A 286 -7.12 3.10 -23.14
C ILE A 286 -8.49 2.54 -23.53
N VAL A 287 -9.19 1.95 -22.57
CA VAL A 287 -10.60 1.56 -22.69
C VAL A 287 -11.45 2.49 -21.82
N VAL A 288 -12.64 2.84 -22.31
CA VAL A 288 -13.64 3.65 -21.61
C VAL A 288 -14.90 2.80 -21.41
N GLY A 289 -15.62 3.04 -20.31
CA GLY A 289 -16.84 2.33 -19.97
C GLY A 289 -16.61 1.18 -18.98
N PRO A 290 -17.64 0.36 -18.73
CA PRO A 290 -17.66 -0.59 -17.61
C PRO A 290 -17.11 -1.98 -17.95
N GLN A 291 -16.55 -2.18 -19.14
CA GLN A 291 -16.04 -3.48 -19.58
C GLN A 291 -14.52 -3.41 -19.70
N PRO A 292 -13.77 -4.46 -19.30
CA PRO A 292 -12.30 -4.48 -19.36
C PRO A 292 -11.72 -4.21 -20.76
N GLY A 293 -12.48 -4.54 -21.81
CA GLY A 293 -12.04 -4.46 -23.19
C GLY A 293 -11.09 -5.61 -23.58
N GLN A 294 -10.48 -5.50 -24.75
CA GLN A 294 -9.59 -6.51 -25.32
C GLN A 294 -8.17 -5.95 -25.44
N ALA A 295 -7.18 -6.85 -25.47
CA ALA A 295 -5.81 -6.46 -25.79
C ALA A 295 -5.75 -5.83 -27.20
N PRO A 296 -4.95 -4.77 -27.40
CA PRO A 296 -4.76 -4.19 -28.73
C PRO A 296 -4.09 -5.21 -29.67
N SER A 297 -4.50 -5.18 -30.94
CA SER A 297 -3.95 -6.03 -32.01
C SER A 297 -2.54 -5.64 -32.44
#